data_AF-A0A920UBP3-F1
#
_entry.id   AF-A0A920UBP3-F1
#
_cell.length_a   1.000
_cell.length_b   1.000
_cell.length_c   1.000
_cell.angle_alpha   90.00
_cell.angle_beta   90.00
_cell.angle_gamma   90.00
#
_symmetry.space_group_name_H-M   'P 1'
#
loop_
_entity.id
_entity.type
_entity.pdbx_description
1 polymer ?
#
loop_
_entity_poly.entity_id
_entity_poly.type
_entity_poly.pdbx_seq_one_letter_code
_entity_poly.pdbx_strand_id
1 'polypeptide(L)'
;MLAATLTSAQTPVVLINASSSSPLDCVMSFAAELSQNGVPQVVVTPLPIPGSGKVLLSEFFFKGLSGGDQVTQAISTVRQAMVEHPQRPSATGPLDSWDWTLPMVFESKTYSPEAIVIEDQQPQLQDASGRARGIRQRIASRGPLRIDWSPRRVA
;
A
#
# COMPACT_ATOMS: atom_id res chain seq x y z
N MET A 1 -13.75 -27.50 13.66
CA MET A 1 -12.98 -27.57 14.93
C MET A 1 -11.95 -26.45 15.02
N LEU A 2 -11.09 -26.26 14.01
CA LEU A 2 -10.06 -25.22 14.03
C LEU A 2 -10.60 -23.78 14.05
N ALA A 3 -11.58 -23.44 13.19
CA ALA A 3 -12.16 -22.10 13.17
C ALA A 3 -12.71 -21.69 14.56
N ALA A 4 -13.45 -22.59 15.21
CA ALA A 4 -13.97 -22.38 16.56
C ALA A 4 -12.85 -22.13 17.58
N THR A 5 -11.74 -22.86 17.50
CA THR A 5 -10.55 -22.62 18.35
C THR A 5 -9.96 -21.23 18.09
N LEU A 6 -9.77 -20.85 16.83
CA LEU A 6 -9.18 -19.55 16.45
C LEU A 6 -10.08 -18.37 16.88
N THR A 7 -11.39 -18.49 16.65
CA THR A 7 -12.38 -17.50 17.08
C THR A 7 -12.45 -17.41 18.61
N SER A 8 -12.44 -18.54 19.32
CA SER A 8 -12.41 -18.56 20.78
C SER A 8 -11.13 -17.95 21.36
N ALA A 9 -10.00 -18.10 20.66
CA ALA A 9 -8.74 -17.46 21.00
C ALA A 9 -8.67 -15.99 20.55
N GLN A 10 -9.75 -15.45 19.98
CA GLN A 10 -9.81 -14.08 19.44
C GLN A 10 -8.68 -13.80 18.45
N THR A 11 -8.30 -14.80 17.64
CA THR A 11 -7.25 -14.64 16.63
C THR A 11 -7.73 -13.65 15.56
N PRO A 12 -7.07 -12.49 15.40
CA PRO A 12 -7.57 -11.44 14.52
C PRO A 12 -7.30 -11.77 13.04
N VAL A 13 -6.15 -12.38 12.77
CA VAL A 13 -5.67 -12.68 11.41
C VAL A 13 -5.01 -14.04 11.37
N VAL A 14 -5.32 -14.83 10.34
CA VAL A 14 -4.63 -16.10 10.05
C VAL A 14 -3.90 -15.97 8.74
N LEU A 15 -2.61 -16.28 8.71
CA LEU A 15 -1.82 -16.36 7.48
C LEU A 15 -1.61 -17.83 7.08
N ILE A 16 -2.15 -18.22 5.94
CA ILE A 16 -1.98 -19.54 5.33
C ILE A 16 -0.94 -19.41 4.22
N ASN A 17 0.28 -19.82 4.55
CA ASN A 17 1.35 -19.95 3.56
C ASN A 17 1.39 -21.39 3.05
N ALA A 18 0.76 -21.65 1.91
CA ALA A 18 0.70 -22.98 1.35
C ALA A 18 2.03 -23.36 0.65
N SER A 19 2.54 -24.54 0.97
CA SER A 19 3.63 -25.18 0.23
C SER A 19 3.08 -26.05 -0.91
N SER A 20 3.94 -26.40 -1.87
CA SER A 20 3.66 -27.05 -3.17
C SER A 20 2.93 -28.40 -3.15
N SER A 21 2.55 -28.93 -1.98
CA SER A 21 1.91 -30.24 -1.83
C SER A 21 0.38 -30.19 -1.74
N SER A 22 -0.21 -29.02 -1.52
CA SER A 22 -1.68 -28.90 -1.39
C SER A 22 -2.30 -28.47 -2.73
N PRO A 23 -3.37 -29.14 -3.20
CA PRO A 23 -4.14 -28.65 -4.34
C PRO A 23 -4.65 -27.23 -4.07
N LEU A 24 -4.53 -26.34 -5.06
CA LEU A 24 -4.95 -24.94 -4.97
C LEU A 24 -6.36 -24.81 -4.40
N ASP A 25 -7.28 -25.61 -4.91
CA ASP A 25 -8.69 -25.63 -4.49
C ASP A 25 -8.86 -25.99 -3.01
N CYS A 26 -8.05 -26.91 -2.48
CA CYS A 26 -8.10 -27.28 -1.07
C CYS A 26 -7.72 -26.11 -0.16
N VAL A 27 -6.70 -25.32 -0.53
CA VAL A 27 -6.25 -24.17 0.26
C VAL A 27 -7.30 -23.06 0.24
N MET A 28 -7.88 -22.79 -0.92
CA MET A 28 -8.94 -21.78 -1.05
C MET A 28 -10.19 -22.17 -0.28
N SER A 29 -10.67 -23.40 -0.44
CA SER A 29 -11.84 -23.90 0.30
C SER A 29 -11.61 -23.88 1.80
N PHE A 30 -10.40 -24.23 2.26
CA PHE A 30 -10.06 -24.17 3.67
C PHE A 30 -10.06 -22.74 4.23
N ALA A 31 -9.49 -21.78 3.50
CA ALA A 31 -9.52 -20.38 3.91
C ALA A 31 -10.94 -19.80 3.94
N ALA A 32 -11.75 -20.14 2.93
CA ALA A 32 -13.16 -19.78 2.89
C ALA A 32 -13.94 -20.42 4.05
N GLU A 33 -13.67 -21.67 4.39
CA GLU A 33 -14.29 -22.33 5.55
C GLU A 33 -13.94 -21.61 6.85
N LEU A 34 -12.67 -21.23 7.05
CA LEU A 34 -12.26 -20.48 8.25
C LEU A 34 -12.99 -19.14 8.35
N SER A 35 -13.06 -18.36 7.27
CA SER A 35 -13.75 -17.06 7.29
C SER A 35 -15.26 -17.20 7.46
N GLN A 36 -15.88 -18.20 6.81
CA GLN A 36 -17.31 -18.50 6.97
C GLN A 36 -17.68 -18.90 8.40
N ASN A 37 -16.73 -19.51 9.13
CA ASN A 37 -16.92 -19.93 10.51
C ASN A 37 -16.41 -18.89 11.54
N GLY A 38 -16.22 -17.63 11.13
CA GLY A 38 -16.03 -16.50 12.03
C GLY A 38 -14.57 -16.15 12.35
N VAL A 39 -13.58 -16.71 11.64
CA VAL A 39 -12.22 -16.16 11.68
C VAL A 39 -12.23 -14.81 10.96
N PRO A 40 -11.89 -13.69 11.62
CA PRO A 40 -12.17 -12.35 11.09
C PRO A 40 -11.54 -12.11 9.71
N GLN A 41 -10.24 -12.38 9.58
CA GLN A 41 -9.51 -12.27 8.32
C GLN A 41 -8.56 -13.45 8.13
N VAL A 42 -8.55 -14.02 6.93
CA VAL A 42 -7.68 -15.12 6.53
C VAL A 42 -6.92 -14.70 5.29
N VAL A 43 -5.60 -14.56 5.43
CA VAL A 43 -4.68 -14.28 4.32
C VAL A 43 -4.18 -15.60 3.75
N VAL A 44 -4.18 -15.72 2.43
CA VAL A 44 -3.71 -16.92 1.73
C VAL A 44 -2.64 -16.54 0.72
N THR A 45 -1.51 -17.25 0.77
CA THR A 45 -0.55 -17.31 -0.34
C THR A 45 -0.60 -18.73 -0.90
N PRO A 46 -1.40 -18.96 -1.95
CA PRO A 46 -1.87 -20.29 -2.33
C PRO A 46 -0.81 -21.15 -3.06
N LEU A 47 0.19 -20.49 -3.64
CA LEU A 47 1.37 -21.13 -4.20
C LEU A 47 2.61 -20.62 -3.45
N PRO A 48 3.69 -21.41 -3.42
CA PRO A 48 4.96 -20.95 -2.85
C PRO A 48 5.42 -19.67 -3.55
N ILE A 49 5.58 -18.59 -2.78
CA ILE A 49 6.23 -17.38 -3.28
C ILE A 49 7.74 -17.66 -3.32
N PRO A 50 8.40 -17.64 -4.48
CA PRO A 50 9.83 -17.95 -4.58
C PRO A 50 10.69 -16.74 -4.20
N GLY A 51 11.97 -17.01 -3.88
CA GLY A 51 13.01 -16.00 -3.81
C GLY A 51 12.74 -14.84 -2.84
N SER A 52 13.11 -13.63 -3.26
CA SER A 52 12.90 -12.40 -2.47
C SER A 52 11.42 -12.04 -2.28
N GLY A 53 10.48 -12.68 -2.96
CA GLY A 53 9.05 -12.45 -2.75
C GLY A 53 8.61 -12.80 -1.32
N LYS A 54 9.22 -13.81 -0.68
CA LYS A 54 8.99 -14.10 0.75
C LYS A 54 9.48 -12.99 1.67
N VAL A 55 10.60 -12.37 1.30
CA VAL A 55 11.19 -11.25 2.04
C VAL A 55 10.26 -10.06 1.94
N LEU A 56 9.80 -9.72 0.73
CA LEU A 56 8.84 -8.62 0.51
C LEU A 56 7.49 -8.88 1.20
N LEU A 57 6.95 -10.10 1.11
CA LEU A 57 5.76 -10.48 1.86
C LEU A 57 5.97 -10.21 3.36
N SER A 58 7.05 -10.75 3.93
CA SER A 58 7.29 -10.63 5.38
C SER A 58 7.55 -9.19 5.80
N GLU A 59 8.39 -8.47 5.05
CA GLU A 59 8.74 -7.09 5.33
C GLU A 59 7.52 -6.18 5.28
N PHE A 60 6.76 -6.20 4.19
CA PHE A 60 5.64 -5.26 4.04
C PHE A 60 4.39 -5.70 4.80
N PHE A 61 4.09 -7.00 4.89
CA PHE A 61 2.92 -7.48 5.61
C PHE A 61 3.06 -7.27 7.11
N PHE A 62 4.11 -7.82 7.73
CA PHE A 62 4.24 -7.74 9.20
C PHE A 62 4.55 -6.32 9.66
N LYS A 63 5.34 -5.56 8.89
CA LYS A 63 5.59 -4.15 9.20
C LYS A 63 4.30 -3.33 9.11
N GLY A 64 3.51 -3.50 8.05
CA GLY A 64 2.22 -2.83 7.89
C GLY A 64 1.28 -3.14 9.06
N LEU A 65 1.09 -4.42 9.39
CA LEU A 65 0.26 -4.82 10.53
C LEU A 65 0.77 -4.26 11.86
N SER A 66 2.08 -4.30 12.10
CA SER A 66 2.67 -3.72 13.31
C SER A 66 2.54 -2.20 13.37
N GLY A 67 2.40 -1.54 12.22
CA GLY A 67 2.14 -0.11 12.09
C GLY A 67 0.67 0.27 12.19
N GLY A 68 -0.24 -0.70 12.28
CA GLY A 68 -1.68 -0.48 12.36
C GLY A 68 -2.41 -0.47 11.01
N ASP A 69 -1.74 -0.84 9.91
CA ASP A 69 -2.41 -0.95 8.62
C ASP A 69 -3.49 -2.04 8.64
N GLN A 70 -4.58 -1.81 7.90
CA GLN A 70 -5.56 -2.85 7.64
C GLN A 70 -4.92 -4.00 6.84
N VAL A 71 -5.33 -5.25 7.11
CA VAL A 71 -4.79 -6.43 6.40
C VAL A 71 -4.89 -6.33 4.88
N THR A 72 -6.01 -5.81 4.38
CA THR A 72 -6.24 -5.60 2.94
C THR A 72 -5.26 -4.58 2.34
N GLN A 73 -4.98 -3.50 3.07
CA GLN A 73 -3.98 -2.50 2.71
C GLN A 73 -2.57 -3.09 2.73
N ALA A 74 -2.20 -3.81 3.79
CA ALA A 74 -0.89 -4.47 3.90
C ALA A 74 -0.65 -5.45 2.73
N ILE A 75 -1.67 -6.24 2.37
CA ILE A 75 -1.59 -7.15 1.23
C ILE A 75 -1.54 -6.40 -0.10
N SER A 76 -2.23 -5.27 -0.24
CA SER A 76 -2.07 -4.40 -1.43
C SER A 76 -0.64 -3.90 -1.58
N THR A 77 -0.04 -3.41 -0.48
CA THR A 77 1.35 -2.93 -0.45
C THR A 77 2.34 -4.04 -0.80
N VAL A 78 2.14 -5.26 -0.27
CA VAL A 78 2.95 -6.43 -0.66
C VAL A 78 2.88 -6.67 -2.17
N ARG A 79 1.68 -6.68 -2.75
CA ARG A 79 1.50 -6.92 -4.18
C ARG A 79 2.18 -5.85 -5.01
N GLN A 80 2.09 -4.58 -4.60
CA GLN A 80 2.79 -3.47 -5.24
C GLN A 80 4.31 -3.64 -5.17
N ALA A 81 4.86 -3.92 -3.99
CA ALA A 81 6.29 -4.14 -3.81
C ALA A 81 6.80 -5.34 -4.63
N MET A 82 5.98 -6.39 -4.79
CA MET A 82 6.33 -7.47 -5.70
C MET A 82 6.29 -6.99 -7.16
N VAL A 83 5.23 -6.33 -7.62
CA VAL A 83 5.14 -5.82 -9.01
C VAL A 83 6.34 -4.93 -9.39
N GLU A 84 6.76 -4.04 -8.51
CA GLU A 84 7.87 -3.11 -8.76
C GLU A 84 9.25 -3.78 -8.82
N HIS A 85 9.34 -5.02 -8.36
CA HIS A 85 10.56 -5.81 -8.38
C HIS A 85 10.40 -7.05 -9.28
N PRO A 86 10.22 -6.94 -10.60
CA PRO A 86 9.93 -8.10 -11.46
C PRO A 86 11.10 -9.09 -11.61
N GLN A 87 12.34 -8.65 -11.36
CA GLN A 87 13.55 -9.50 -11.44
C GLN A 87 13.99 -10.00 -10.05
N ARG A 88 13.04 -10.45 -9.22
CA ARG A 88 13.31 -10.92 -7.85
C ARG A 88 14.40 -12.00 -7.85
N PRO A 89 15.45 -11.87 -7.01
CA PRO A 89 16.39 -12.95 -6.81
C PRO A 89 15.65 -14.20 -6.32
N SER A 90 15.57 -15.22 -7.19
CA SER A 90 15.16 -16.57 -6.84
C SER A 90 16.38 -17.48 -6.88
N ALA A 91 16.31 -18.60 -6.17
CA ALA A 91 17.31 -19.67 -6.26
C ALA A 91 17.51 -20.18 -7.70
N THR A 92 16.57 -19.89 -8.61
CA THR A 92 16.59 -20.28 -10.03
C THR A 92 16.94 -19.14 -11.00
N GLY A 93 17.36 -17.97 -10.50
CA GLY A 93 17.58 -16.75 -11.32
C GLY A 93 16.36 -15.83 -11.37
N PRO A 94 16.41 -14.72 -12.13
CA PRO A 94 15.30 -13.79 -12.22
C PRO A 94 14.05 -14.47 -12.83
N LEU A 95 12.93 -14.43 -12.11
CA LEU A 95 11.66 -15.00 -12.55
C LEU A 95 10.69 -13.86 -12.87
N ASP A 96 10.30 -13.74 -14.13
CA ASP A 96 9.19 -12.86 -14.52
C ASP A 96 7.86 -13.57 -14.18
N SER A 97 7.47 -13.48 -12.91
CA SER A 97 6.32 -14.21 -12.37
C SER A 97 5.18 -13.28 -11.94
N TRP A 98 3.96 -13.70 -12.27
CA TRP A 98 2.70 -13.08 -11.84
C TRP A 98 2.27 -13.55 -10.44
N ASP A 99 3.19 -14.14 -9.66
CA ASP A 99 2.97 -14.59 -8.28
C ASP A 99 2.53 -13.45 -7.35
N TRP A 100 2.83 -12.19 -7.71
CA TRP A 100 2.32 -11.01 -7.02
C TRP A 100 0.78 -10.92 -7.04
N THR A 101 0.08 -11.61 -7.93
CA THR A 101 -1.39 -11.64 -7.94
C THR A 101 -1.99 -12.63 -6.93
N LEU A 102 -1.18 -13.53 -6.40
CA LEU A 102 -1.65 -14.69 -5.64
C LEU A 102 -1.99 -14.42 -4.16
N PRO A 103 -1.34 -13.49 -3.44
CA PRO A 103 -1.76 -13.15 -2.08
C PRO A 103 -3.18 -12.58 -2.04
N MET A 104 -4.05 -13.21 -1.26
CA MET A 104 -5.46 -12.85 -1.15
C MET A 104 -5.93 -12.81 0.31
N VAL A 105 -7.04 -12.13 0.55
CA VAL A 105 -7.68 -11.99 1.85
C VAL A 105 -9.13 -12.46 1.76
N PHE A 106 -9.52 -13.35 2.66
CA PHE A 106 -10.90 -13.72 2.92
C PHE A 106 -11.35 -13.03 4.21
N GLU A 107 -12.49 -12.38 4.17
CA GLU A 107 -13.07 -11.71 5.33
C GLU A 107 -14.33 -12.45 5.77
N SER A 108 -14.52 -12.60 7.08
CA SER A 108 -15.76 -13.15 7.61
C SER A 108 -16.92 -12.19 7.37
N LYS A 109 -18.15 -12.72 7.29
CA LYS A 109 -19.35 -11.89 7.15
C LYS A 109 -19.56 -10.92 8.32
N THR A 110 -19.02 -11.26 9.48
CA THR A 110 -19.12 -10.48 10.71
C THR A 110 -17.95 -9.53 10.89
N TYR A 111 -16.95 -9.61 10.02
CA TYR A 111 -15.84 -8.66 10.04
C TYR A 111 -16.35 -7.32 9.49
N SER A 112 -16.19 -6.29 10.32
CA SER A 112 -16.49 -4.92 9.96
C SER A 112 -15.20 -4.13 10.12
N PRO A 113 -14.50 -3.77 9.04
CA PRO A 113 -13.32 -2.92 9.14
C PRO A 113 -13.72 -1.55 9.67
N GLU A 114 -12.79 -0.86 10.33
CA GLU A 114 -12.96 0.56 10.59
C GLU A 114 -13.08 1.30 9.25
N ALA A 115 -14.09 2.16 9.15
CA ALA A 115 -14.33 2.94 7.95
C ALA A 115 -13.07 3.80 7.66
N ILE A 116 -12.57 3.70 6.43
CA ILE A 116 -11.50 4.57 5.96
C ILE A 116 -12.06 6.00 5.97
N VAL A 117 -11.62 6.81 6.92
CA VAL A 117 -11.91 8.25 6.92
C VAL A 117 -11.02 8.84 5.84
N ILE A 118 -11.62 9.14 4.68
CA ILE A 118 -10.99 10.05 3.72
C ILE A 118 -11.00 11.41 4.41
N GLU A 119 -9.83 11.85 4.85
CA GLU A 119 -9.65 13.23 5.26
C GLU A 119 -9.89 14.07 3.99
N ASP A 120 -11.10 14.63 3.87
CA ASP A 120 -11.41 15.58 2.80
C ASP A 120 -10.29 16.61 2.81
N GLN A 121 -9.53 16.71 1.72
CA GLN A 121 -8.66 17.85 1.48
C GLN A 121 -9.57 19.08 1.44
N GLN A 122 -9.77 19.70 2.61
CA GLN A 122 -10.37 21.00 2.70
C GLN A 122 -9.58 21.89 1.74
N PRO A 123 -10.23 22.53 0.74
CA PRO A 123 -9.54 23.47 -0.11
C PRO A 123 -8.89 24.49 0.82
N GLN A 124 -7.56 24.56 0.83
CA GLN A 124 -6.83 25.63 1.51
C GLN A 124 -7.12 26.93 0.75
N LEU A 125 -8.31 27.49 0.97
CA LEU A 125 -8.66 28.86 0.66
C LEU A 125 -8.17 29.74 1.80
N GLN A 126 -6.85 29.83 1.97
CA GLN A 126 -6.23 30.88 2.76
C GLN A 126 -5.07 31.53 1.98
N ASP A 127 -5.31 32.81 1.67
CA ASP A 127 -4.33 33.86 1.39
C ASP A 127 -3.66 33.99 0.00
N ALA A 128 -4.45 33.91 -1.07
CA ALA A 128 -4.12 34.63 -2.32
C ALA A 128 -4.47 36.14 -2.27
N SER A 129 -5.21 36.59 -1.26
CA SER A 129 -5.68 37.99 -1.14
C SER A 129 -4.62 38.93 -0.54
N GLY A 130 -3.79 38.44 0.39
CA GLY A 130 -2.75 39.24 1.06
C GLY A 130 -1.54 39.55 0.17
N ARG A 131 -1.09 38.57 -0.64
CA ARG A 131 0.12 38.70 -1.47
C ARG A 131 -0.05 39.67 -2.65
N ALA A 132 -1.26 39.76 -3.22
CA ALA A 132 -1.56 40.63 -4.35
C ALA A 132 -1.62 42.13 -3.98
N ARG A 133 -2.01 42.47 -2.74
CA ARG A 133 -2.01 43.87 -2.26
C ARG A 133 -0.60 44.42 -2.04
N GLY A 134 0.31 43.62 -1.50
CA GLY A 134 1.70 44.05 -1.24
C GLY A 134 2.50 44.34 -2.51
N ILE A 135 2.29 43.56 -3.58
CA ILE A 135 3.01 43.73 -4.84
C ILE A 135 2.54 44.99 -5.58
N ARG A 136 1.23 45.29 -5.58
CA ARG A 136 0.69 46.49 -6.24
C ARG A 136 1.16 47.80 -5.58
N GLN A 137 1.27 47.84 -4.25
CA GLN A 137 1.80 49.02 -3.55
C GLN A 137 3.30 49.25 -3.81
N ARG A 138 4.09 48.18 -3.96
CA ARG A 138 5.52 48.31 -4.27
C ARG A 138 5.78 48.83 -5.69
N ILE A 139 4.97 48.44 -6.67
CA ILE A 139 5.13 48.87 -8.07
C ILE A 139 4.75 50.35 -8.24
N ALA A 140 3.72 50.85 -7.54
CA ALA A 140 3.33 52.26 -7.63
C ALA A 140 4.35 53.25 -7.03
N SER A 141 5.25 52.78 -6.16
CA SER A 141 6.30 53.61 -5.53
C SER A 141 7.59 53.75 -6.35
N ARG A 142 7.76 52.93 -7.40
CA ARG A 142 8.93 53.02 -8.29
C ARG A 142 8.57 53.87 -9.51
N GLY A 143 9.02 55.12 -9.51
CA GLY A 143 8.97 55.98 -10.69
C GLY A 143 9.64 55.33 -11.91
N PRO A 144 9.37 55.85 -13.14
CA PRO A 144 9.77 55.19 -14.38
C PRO A 144 11.29 54.97 -14.46
N LEU A 145 11.69 53.75 -14.79
CA LEU A 145 13.07 53.35 -15.04
C LEU A 145 13.60 54.07 -16.29
N ARG A 146 14.48 55.05 -16.10
CA ARG A 146 15.37 55.55 -17.17
C ARG A 146 16.44 54.49 -17.43
N ILE A 147 16.42 53.91 -18.62
CA ILE A 147 17.49 53.03 -19.10
C ILE A 147 18.43 53.90 -19.94
N ASP A 148 19.67 54.07 -19.47
CA ASP A 148 20.75 54.73 -20.20
C ASP A 148 21.53 53.67 -21.01
N TRP A 149 21.62 53.87 -22.32
CA TRP A 149 22.28 52.96 -23.26
C TRP A 149 23.66 53.52 -23.61
N SER A 150 24.73 52.84 -23.17
CA SER A 150 26.08 53.11 -23.64
C SER A 150 26.76 51.81 -24.12
N PRO A 151 27.16 51.71 -25.39
CA PRO A 151 27.70 50.47 -25.95
C PRO A 151 29.19 50.31 -25.59
N ARG A 152 29.54 49.29 -24.81
CA ARG A 152 30.94 48.92 -24.56
C ARG A 152 31.47 48.06 -25.71
N ARG A 153 32.52 48.56 -26.38
CA ARG A 153 33.35 47.77 -27.30
C ARG A 153 34.10 46.69 -26.53
N VAL A 154 34.02 45.46 -27.01
CA VAL A 154 34.87 44.34 -26.58
C VAL A 154 36.15 44.39 -27.41
N ALA A 155 37.30 44.43 -26.74
CA ALA A 155 38.62 44.27 -27.33
C ALA A 155 39.04 42.80 -27.29
#